data_AF-A0A7J2I0J8-F1
#
_entry.id   AF-A0A7J2I0J8-F1
#
_cell.length_a   1.000
_cell.length_b   1.000
_cell.length_c   1.000
_cell.angle_alpha   90.00
_cell.angle_beta   90.00
_cell.angle_gamma   90.00
#
_symmetry.space_group_name_H-M   'P 1'
#
loop_
_entity.id
_entity.type
_entity.pdbx_description
1 polymer ?
#
loop_
_entity_poly.entity_id
_entity_poly.type
_entity_poly.pdbx_seq_one_letter_code
_entity_poly.pdbx_strand_id
1 'polypeptide(L)'
;AFRLLPISEDSLTKSYFEALLLYWGGLSNFTPLLPVLAVCVYRVAVGDLPVSAVLSFSLAFALSLLTIFFTGIALGTYAVLVKRSAVLRLFSTAGWLAVFLMWLLLQRVMDVEVLTHLFGGALSIAWWLALVPFLGILLFHRFPLVSSVSLAFSVFLAFLAVRASFRRFRKVMSSIVTVSYQPSVARLRVRSKALAYVEKDLRLLFREPRRLASVLYMLILPLMFLFNPSKGMEFFITVFISCIVGVFASSAVTTVFYVEGEGAPLLYTLPLTRRWLAFVKVAAIVPFSLIGGLAVYATVYVSGSDFCLALYALVLELAVSLVSAFAFSLLVAMMLPDAPSQWSEASLSKLTISVSYILLTVFILVLSLLAAAMTSNFVLVILAATAPSLLTVLISLFKINKKSV
;
A
#
# COMPACT_ATOMS: atom_id res chain seq x y z
N ALA A 1 -13.45 -17.85 -30.16
CA ALA A 1 -14.29 -18.90 -29.55
C ALA A 1 -15.10 -18.34 -28.36
N PHE A 2 -15.96 -17.33 -28.60
CA PHE A 2 -16.86 -16.73 -27.59
C PHE A 2 -18.31 -17.16 -27.73
N ARG A 3 -18.64 -18.02 -28.70
CA ARG A 3 -20.03 -18.46 -28.96
C ARG A 3 -20.66 -19.29 -27.84
N LEU A 4 -19.96 -19.53 -26.72
CA LEU A 4 -20.42 -20.37 -25.60
C LEU A 4 -20.84 -19.58 -24.36
N LEU A 5 -20.62 -18.26 -24.30
CA LEU A 5 -21.15 -17.42 -23.22
C LEU A 5 -22.35 -16.63 -23.75
N PRO A 6 -23.49 -16.60 -23.04
CA PRO A 6 -24.69 -15.89 -23.46
C PRO A 6 -24.58 -14.35 -23.35
N ILE A 7 -23.36 -13.82 -23.21
CA ILE A 7 -23.11 -12.41 -22.91
C ILE A 7 -22.17 -11.83 -23.98
N SER A 8 -22.56 -10.70 -24.56
CA SER A 8 -21.74 -9.98 -25.55
C SER A 8 -20.51 -9.33 -24.91
N GLU A 9 -19.43 -9.17 -25.67
CA GLU A 9 -18.19 -8.51 -25.22
C GLU A 9 -18.46 -7.06 -24.78
N ASP A 10 -19.34 -6.35 -25.49
CA ASP A 10 -19.76 -4.99 -25.14
C ASP A 10 -20.50 -4.94 -23.80
N SER A 11 -21.37 -5.91 -23.53
CA SER A 11 -22.07 -6.00 -22.25
C SER A 11 -21.10 -6.27 -21.10
N LEU A 12 -20.15 -7.20 -21.27
CA LEU A 12 -19.11 -7.48 -20.27
C LEU A 12 -18.22 -6.26 -19.99
N THR A 13 -17.81 -5.56 -21.05
CA THR A 13 -16.96 -4.38 -20.94
C THR A 13 -17.70 -3.25 -20.21
N LYS A 14 -18.96 -3.00 -20.58
CA LYS A 14 -19.81 -2.00 -19.92
C LYS A 14 -20.01 -2.32 -18.44
N SER A 15 -20.40 -3.55 -18.11
CA SER A 15 -20.59 -3.96 -16.71
C SER A 15 -19.30 -3.90 -15.90
N TYR A 16 -18.14 -4.19 -16.50
CA TYR A 16 -16.84 -4.04 -15.82
C TYR A 16 -16.55 -2.58 -15.45
N PHE A 17 -16.74 -1.64 -16.39
CA PHE A 17 -16.50 -0.22 -16.10
C PHE A 17 -17.55 0.37 -15.16
N GLU A 18 -18.81 -0.06 -15.25
CA GLU A 18 -19.85 0.30 -14.28
C GLU A 18 -19.49 -0.22 -12.87
N ALA A 19 -19.03 -1.47 -12.76
CA ALA A 19 -18.53 -2.03 -11.51
C ALA A 19 -17.34 -1.25 -10.96
N LEU A 20 -16.36 -0.92 -11.81
CA LEU A 20 -15.19 -0.15 -11.44
C LEU A 20 -15.57 1.24 -10.90
N LEU A 21 -16.46 1.94 -11.60
CA LEU A 21 -16.85 3.32 -11.27
C LEU A 21 -17.73 3.39 -10.02
N LEU A 22 -18.77 2.53 -9.95
CA LEU A 22 -19.81 2.62 -8.92
C LEU A 22 -19.49 1.77 -7.67
N TYR A 23 -18.95 0.56 -7.85
CA TYR A 23 -18.82 -0.41 -6.76
C TYR A 23 -17.39 -0.50 -6.21
N TRP A 24 -16.37 -0.34 -7.06
CA TRP A 24 -14.96 -0.39 -6.62
C TRP A 24 -14.40 1.00 -6.26
N GLY A 25 -15.28 2.00 -6.11
CA GLY A 25 -14.89 3.34 -5.67
C GLY A 25 -14.14 4.15 -6.73
N GLY A 26 -14.29 3.81 -8.02
CA GLY A 26 -13.72 4.63 -9.10
C GLY A 26 -14.16 6.08 -9.02
N LEU A 27 -15.47 6.31 -8.82
CA LEU A 27 -16.04 7.65 -8.66
C LEU A 27 -15.67 8.33 -7.35
N SER A 28 -15.47 7.59 -6.24
CA SER A 28 -15.07 8.19 -4.96
C SER A 28 -13.69 8.84 -5.02
N ASN A 29 -12.85 8.48 -5.99
CA ASN A 29 -11.58 9.16 -6.21
C ASN A 29 -11.74 10.60 -6.71
N PHE A 30 -12.92 10.99 -7.20
CA PHE A 30 -13.24 12.37 -7.55
C PHE A 30 -13.74 13.19 -6.36
N THR A 31 -14.13 12.56 -5.24
CA THR A 31 -14.63 13.28 -4.06
C THR A 31 -13.61 14.29 -3.50
N PRO A 32 -12.29 13.99 -3.42
CA PRO A 32 -11.29 14.96 -3.00
C PRO A 32 -11.11 16.15 -3.96
N LEU A 33 -11.59 16.06 -5.20
CA LEU A 33 -11.48 17.14 -6.18
C LEU A 33 -12.38 18.32 -5.83
N LEU A 34 -13.57 18.07 -5.31
CA LEU A 34 -14.56 19.09 -4.99
C LEU A 34 -14.06 20.17 -4.01
N PRO A 35 -13.51 19.83 -2.83
CA PRO A 35 -13.02 20.85 -1.90
C PRO A 35 -11.84 21.63 -2.49
N VAL A 36 -10.92 20.98 -3.21
CA VAL A 36 -9.75 21.66 -3.80
C VAL A 36 -10.16 22.59 -4.93
N LEU A 37 -11.10 22.19 -5.79
CA LEU A 37 -11.68 23.07 -6.82
C LEU A 37 -12.39 24.28 -6.20
N ALA A 38 -13.19 24.07 -5.16
CA ALA A 38 -13.88 25.16 -4.47
C ALA A 38 -12.89 26.19 -3.91
N VAL A 39 -11.79 25.72 -3.31
CA VAL A 39 -10.72 26.61 -2.83
C VAL A 39 -10.01 27.32 -3.97
N CYS A 40 -9.71 26.63 -5.08
CA CYS A 40 -9.12 27.27 -6.26
C CYS A 40 -10.01 28.38 -6.81
N VAL A 41 -11.31 28.13 -6.95
CA VAL A 41 -12.30 29.12 -7.42
C VAL A 41 -12.38 30.32 -6.46
N TYR A 42 -12.42 30.07 -5.15
CA TYR A 42 -12.40 31.12 -4.13
C TYR A 42 -11.14 32.00 -4.24
N ARG A 43 -9.96 31.38 -4.38
CA ARG A 43 -8.69 32.09 -4.53
C ARG A 43 -8.61 32.90 -5.84
N VAL A 44 -9.21 32.40 -6.92
CA VAL A 44 -9.38 33.18 -8.16
C VAL A 44 -10.28 34.39 -7.92
N ALA A 45 -11.38 34.23 -7.19
CA ALA A 45 -12.30 35.32 -6.89
C ALA A 45 -11.67 36.42 -6.00
N VAL A 46 -10.76 36.04 -5.09
CA VAL A 46 -9.99 36.96 -4.24
C VAL A 46 -8.79 37.58 -4.98
N GLY A 47 -8.44 37.09 -6.17
CA GLY A 47 -7.33 37.60 -6.98
C GLY A 47 -5.96 36.98 -6.68
N ASP A 48 -5.90 35.96 -5.81
CA ASP A 48 -4.67 35.25 -5.45
C ASP A 48 -4.18 34.29 -6.56
N LEU A 49 -5.11 33.81 -7.39
CA LEU A 49 -4.82 32.85 -8.47
C LEU A 49 -5.38 33.34 -9.81
N PRO A 50 -4.70 33.03 -10.94
CA PRO A 50 -5.27 33.26 -12.26
C PRO A 50 -6.41 32.27 -12.55
N VAL A 51 -7.35 32.65 -13.41
CA VAL A 51 -8.41 31.75 -13.90
C VAL A 51 -7.83 30.47 -14.55
N SER A 52 -6.65 30.57 -15.16
CA SER A 52 -5.95 29.44 -15.77
C SER A 52 -5.55 28.35 -14.77
N ALA A 53 -5.44 28.67 -13.47
CA ALA A 53 -5.11 27.70 -12.43
C ALA A 53 -6.23 26.67 -12.22
N VAL A 54 -7.50 27.08 -12.34
CA VAL A 54 -8.65 26.17 -12.20
C VAL A 54 -8.65 25.16 -13.35
N LEU A 55 -8.46 25.65 -14.59
CA LEU A 55 -8.41 24.80 -15.78
C LEU A 55 -7.20 23.86 -15.77
N SER A 56 -6.02 24.37 -15.42
CA SER A 56 -4.80 23.57 -15.38
C SER A 56 -4.88 22.46 -14.33
N PHE A 57 -5.46 22.76 -13.17
CA PHE A 57 -5.69 21.79 -12.11
C PHE A 57 -6.68 20.70 -12.51
N SER A 58 -7.87 21.08 -13.03
CA SER A 58 -8.85 20.09 -13.51
C SER A 58 -8.26 19.17 -14.58
N LEU A 59 -7.48 19.72 -15.50
CA LEU A 59 -6.84 18.97 -16.58
C LEU A 59 -5.76 18.02 -16.06
N ALA A 60 -4.88 18.51 -15.17
CA ALA A 60 -3.84 17.70 -14.53
C ALA A 60 -4.42 16.54 -13.73
N PHE A 61 -5.50 16.79 -12.99
CA PHE A 61 -6.21 15.77 -12.23
C PHE A 61 -6.86 14.72 -13.14
N ALA A 62 -7.59 15.15 -14.18
CA ALA A 62 -8.25 14.23 -15.10
C ALA A 62 -7.23 13.32 -15.82
N LEU A 63 -6.14 13.89 -16.34
CA LEU A 63 -5.11 13.13 -17.06
C LEU A 63 -4.35 12.16 -16.16
N SER A 64 -4.01 12.57 -14.93
CA SER A 64 -3.31 11.70 -13.99
C SER A 64 -4.20 10.54 -13.53
N LEU A 65 -5.46 10.82 -13.21
CA LEU A 65 -6.43 9.82 -12.78
C LEU A 65 -6.75 8.82 -13.90
N LEU A 66 -6.96 9.28 -15.14
CA LEU A 66 -7.10 8.39 -16.31
C LEU A 66 -5.87 7.48 -16.45
N THR A 67 -4.67 8.05 -16.37
CA THR A 67 -3.43 7.27 -16.51
C THR A 67 -3.31 6.22 -15.41
N ILE A 68 -3.58 6.56 -14.15
CA ILE A 68 -3.55 5.63 -13.00
C ILE A 68 -4.54 4.49 -13.22
N PHE A 69 -5.80 4.80 -13.55
CA PHE A 69 -6.83 3.78 -13.75
C PHE A 69 -6.51 2.83 -14.89
N PHE A 70 -6.21 3.36 -16.08
CA PHE A 70 -5.99 2.52 -17.25
C PHE A 70 -4.67 1.74 -17.17
N THR A 71 -3.64 2.29 -16.53
CA THR A 71 -2.40 1.55 -16.24
C THR A 71 -2.67 0.42 -15.24
N GLY A 72 -3.47 0.67 -14.20
CA GLY A 72 -3.91 -0.36 -13.25
C GLY A 72 -4.68 -1.50 -13.92
N ILE A 73 -5.61 -1.18 -14.83
CA ILE A 73 -6.33 -2.21 -15.62
C ILE A 73 -5.35 -2.99 -16.51
N ALA A 74 -4.46 -2.29 -17.22
CA ALA A 74 -3.46 -2.93 -18.08
C ALA A 74 -2.59 -3.90 -17.27
N LEU A 75 -2.04 -3.48 -16.12
CA LEU A 75 -1.25 -4.33 -15.24
C LEU A 75 -2.07 -5.49 -14.65
N GLY A 76 -3.33 -5.25 -14.28
CA GLY A 76 -4.25 -6.27 -13.78
C GLY A 76 -4.51 -7.38 -14.80
N THR A 77 -4.68 -7.04 -16.08
CA THR A 77 -4.88 -8.02 -17.16
C THR A 77 -3.67 -8.93 -17.40
N TYR A 78 -2.47 -8.54 -16.94
CA TYR A 78 -1.25 -9.36 -17.02
C TYR A 78 -1.13 -10.41 -15.90
N ALA A 79 -1.98 -10.39 -14.88
CA ALA A 79 -1.81 -11.22 -13.68
C ALA A 79 -1.65 -12.73 -13.98
N VAL A 80 -2.32 -13.25 -15.01
CA VAL A 80 -2.24 -14.67 -15.40
C VAL A 80 -0.92 -15.01 -16.11
N LEU A 81 -0.44 -14.15 -17.00
CA LEU A 81 0.81 -14.33 -17.75
C LEU A 81 2.03 -14.14 -16.85
N VAL A 82 1.93 -13.21 -15.90
CA VAL A 82 3.00 -12.84 -14.99
C VAL A 82 3.35 -13.98 -14.02
N LYS A 83 2.38 -14.83 -13.63
CA LYS A 83 2.63 -15.97 -12.72
C LYS A 83 3.70 -16.95 -13.22
N ARG A 84 4.04 -16.98 -14.52
CA ARG A 84 4.96 -17.96 -15.12
C ARG A 84 6.44 -17.56 -15.13
N SER A 85 6.79 -16.27 -15.12
CA SER A 85 8.20 -15.83 -15.20
C SER A 85 8.59 -14.91 -14.05
N ALA A 86 9.81 -15.03 -13.52
CA ALA A 86 10.29 -14.16 -12.45
C ALA A 86 10.46 -12.70 -12.90
N VAL A 87 10.95 -12.50 -14.13
CA VAL A 87 11.21 -11.18 -14.70
C VAL A 87 9.91 -10.39 -14.89
N LEU A 88 8.86 -10.99 -15.45
CA LEU A 88 7.57 -10.30 -15.58
C LEU A 88 6.92 -10.01 -14.23
N ARG A 89 7.18 -10.82 -13.20
CA ARG A 89 6.72 -10.55 -11.83
C ARG A 89 7.36 -9.29 -11.28
N LEU A 90 8.68 -9.16 -11.42
CA LEU A 90 9.41 -7.97 -10.99
C LEU A 90 8.88 -6.71 -11.69
N PHE A 91 8.76 -6.72 -13.02
CA PHE A 91 8.23 -5.58 -13.77
C PHE A 91 6.78 -5.25 -13.42
N SER A 92 5.95 -6.26 -13.15
CA SER A 92 4.57 -6.03 -12.71
C SER A 92 4.52 -5.40 -11.32
N THR A 93 5.32 -5.87 -10.36
CA THR A 93 5.43 -5.27 -9.03
C THR A 93 5.92 -3.82 -9.13
N ALA A 94 6.97 -3.57 -9.93
CA ALA A 94 7.48 -2.23 -10.18
C ALA A 94 6.43 -1.31 -10.84
N GLY A 95 5.66 -1.84 -11.80
CA GLY A 95 4.55 -1.11 -12.42
C GLY A 95 3.46 -0.72 -11.43
N TRP A 96 3.08 -1.64 -10.54
CA TRP A 96 2.15 -1.36 -9.44
C TRP A 96 2.69 -0.27 -8.50
N LEU A 97 3.96 -0.38 -8.08
CA LEU A 97 4.66 0.66 -7.29
C LEU A 97 4.66 2.02 -7.98
N ALA A 98 4.91 2.07 -9.30
CA ALA A 98 4.89 3.31 -10.06
C ALA A 98 3.49 3.95 -10.08
N VAL A 99 2.43 3.14 -10.25
CA VAL A 99 1.04 3.62 -10.20
C VAL A 99 0.72 4.20 -8.81
N PHE A 100 1.16 3.53 -7.74
CA PHE A 100 0.95 4.01 -6.38
C PHE A 100 1.74 5.30 -6.09
N LEU A 101 2.99 5.39 -6.52
CA LEU A 101 3.82 6.58 -6.35
C LEU A 101 3.26 7.77 -7.15
N MET A 102 2.73 7.52 -8.35
CA MET A 102 2.02 8.52 -9.14
C MET A 102 0.73 9.00 -8.46
N TRP A 103 0.00 8.11 -7.80
CA TRP A 103 -1.16 8.48 -6.98
C TRP A 103 -0.77 9.32 -5.76
N LEU A 104 0.34 9.01 -5.09
CA LEU A 104 0.85 9.83 -3.98
C LEU A 104 1.31 11.22 -4.44
N LEU A 105 1.99 11.30 -5.59
CA LEU A 105 2.32 12.59 -6.21
C LEU A 105 1.07 13.39 -6.54
N LEU A 106 0.02 12.75 -7.05
CA LEU A 106 -1.27 13.38 -7.26
C LEU A 106 -1.86 13.91 -5.95
N GLN A 107 -1.80 13.15 -4.84
CA GLN A 107 -2.27 13.67 -3.55
C GLN A 107 -1.52 14.91 -3.08
N ARG A 108 -0.20 14.98 -3.30
CA ARG A 108 0.60 16.19 -2.99
C ARG A 108 0.25 17.38 -3.87
N VAL A 109 -0.18 17.14 -5.12
CA VAL A 109 -0.75 18.18 -6.00
C VAL A 109 -2.08 18.71 -5.49
N MET A 110 -2.89 17.85 -4.86
CA MET A 110 -4.19 18.22 -4.33
C MET A 110 -4.08 19.01 -3.00
N ASP A 111 -2.87 19.19 -2.49
CA ASP A 111 -2.60 19.98 -1.29
C ASP A 111 -2.63 21.47 -1.62
N VAL A 112 -3.64 22.15 -1.05
CA VAL A 112 -3.92 23.58 -1.26
C VAL A 112 -2.74 24.45 -0.83
N GLU A 113 -2.00 24.06 0.22
CA GLU A 113 -0.85 24.83 0.70
C GLU A 113 0.29 24.81 -0.31
N VAL A 114 0.56 23.62 -0.90
CA VAL A 114 1.53 23.45 -1.98
C VAL A 114 1.11 24.25 -3.21
N LEU A 115 -0.18 24.27 -3.55
CA LEU A 115 -0.71 25.17 -4.58
C LEU A 115 -0.41 26.64 -4.25
N THR A 116 -0.75 27.11 -3.06
CA THR A 116 -0.53 28.52 -2.67
C THR A 116 0.95 28.89 -2.65
N HIS A 117 1.86 27.98 -2.32
CA HIS A 117 3.31 28.22 -2.40
C HIS A 117 3.86 28.14 -3.83
N LEU A 118 3.30 27.27 -4.68
CA LEU A 118 3.66 27.18 -6.10
C LEU A 118 3.16 28.40 -6.91
N PHE A 119 2.03 28.97 -6.53
CA PHE A 119 1.45 30.14 -7.20
C PHE A 119 1.84 31.48 -6.55
N GLY A 120 2.11 31.51 -5.25
CA GLY A 120 2.36 32.73 -4.46
C GLY A 120 3.78 33.32 -4.54
N GLY A 121 4.62 32.88 -5.48
CA GLY A 121 5.90 33.55 -5.80
C GLY A 121 7.05 33.44 -4.79
N ALA A 122 6.84 32.90 -3.59
CA ALA A 122 7.81 32.90 -2.49
C ALA A 122 9.01 31.94 -2.66
N LEU A 123 8.91 30.94 -3.55
CA LEU A 123 10.00 30.02 -3.89
C LEU A 123 10.42 30.20 -5.35
N SER A 124 11.73 30.17 -5.60
CA SER A 124 12.31 29.98 -6.93
C SER A 124 11.99 28.56 -7.40
N ILE A 125 10.77 28.35 -7.88
CA ILE A 125 10.36 27.08 -8.48
C ILE A 125 11.27 26.86 -9.69
N ALA A 126 12.07 25.81 -9.62
CA ALA A 126 12.98 25.49 -10.69
C ALA A 126 12.19 25.15 -11.96
N TRP A 127 12.55 25.77 -13.08
CA TRP A 127 11.84 25.64 -14.36
C TRP A 127 11.68 24.19 -14.82
N TRP A 128 12.58 23.28 -14.42
CA TRP A 128 12.52 21.86 -14.76
C TRP A 128 11.34 21.13 -14.12
N LEU A 129 10.77 21.62 -13.02
CA LEU A 129 9.55 21.05 -12.43
C LEU A 129 8.35 21.17 -13.40
N ALA A 130 8.36 22.18 -14.28
CA ALA A 130 7.35 22.34 -15.31
C ALA A 130 7.44 21.29 -16.43
N LEU A 131 8.52 20.49 -16.50
CA LEU A 131 8.65 19.35 -17.42
C LEU A 131 8.04 18.06 -16.85
N VAL A 132 7.80 17.98 -15.54
CA VAL A 132 7.31 16.76 -14.92
C VAL A 132 5.88 16.50 -15.39
N PRO A 133 5.54 15.30 -15.90
CA PRO A 133 4.20 15.02 -16.38
C PRO A 133 3.15 15.21 -15.28
N PHE A 134 1.98 15.74 -15.67
CA PHE A 134 0.83 16.10 -14.82
C PHE A 134 1.10 17.30 -13.91
N LEU A 135 2.22 17.31 -13.19
CA LEU A 135 2.64 18.42 -12.33
C LEU A 135 2.89 19.70 -13.12
N GLY A 136 3.59 19.60 -14.25
CA GLY A 136 3.99 20.74 -15.05
C GLY A 136 2.82 21.52 -15.65
N ILE A 137 1.66 20.88 -15.81
CA ILE A 137 0.43 21.53 -16.26
C ILE A 137 0.00 22.62 -15.25
N LEU A 138 0.18 22.40 -13.95
CA LEU A 138 -0.18 23.38 -12.91
C LEU A 138 0.60 24.69 -13.05
N LEU A 139 1.83 24.61 -13.58
CA LEU A 139 2.74 25.75 -13.74
C LEU A 139 2.50 26.55 -15.04
N PHE A 140 1.40 26.31 -15.75
CA PHE A 140 1.10 26.94 -17.04
C PHE A 140 1.14 28.47 -16.99
N HIS A 141 0.72 29.06 -15.86
CA HIS A 141 0.77 30.52 -15.66
C HIS A 141 2.21 31.05 -15.69
N ARG A 142 3.17 30.32 -15.13
CA ARG A 142 4.55 30.78 -14.92
C ARG A 142 5.50 30.36 -16.04
N PHE A 143 5.31 29.17 -16.61
CA PHE A 143 6.18 28.60 -17.65
C PHE A 143 5.38 27.99 -18.81
N PRO A 144 4.62 28.77 -19.60
CA PRO A 144 3.65 28.25 -20.57
C PRO A 144 4.26 27.32 -21.62
N LEU A 145 5.45 27.63 -22.14
CA LEU A 145 6.14 26.80 -23.14
C LEU A 145 6.57 25.45 -22.57
N VAL A 146 7.15 25.44 -21.36
CA VAL A 146 7.64 24.22 -20.71
C VAL A 146 6.48 23.36 -20.23
N SER A 147 5.44 23.97 -19.65
CA SER A 147 4.20 23.31 -19.25
C SER A 147 3.44 22.70 -20.42
N SER A 148 3.54 23.28 -21.63
CA SER A 148 2.96 22.69 -22.85
C SER A 148 3.63 21.37 -23.22
N VAL A 149 4.94 21.23 -22.98
CA VAL A 149 5.67 19.95 -23.17
C VAL A 149 5.18 18.91 -22.16
N SER A 150 5.04 19.29 -20.89
CA SER A 150 4.46 18.41 -19.86
C SER A 150 3.03 17.97 -20.22
N LEU A 151 2.19 18.90 -20.69
CA LEU A 151 0.84 18.59 -21.15
C LEU A 151 0.84 17.58 -22.31
N ALA A 152 1.64 17.81 -23.35
CA ALA A 152 1.76 16.90 -24.48
C ALA A 152 2.20 15.50 -24.04
N PHE A 153 3.17 15.42 -23.13
CA PHE A 153 3.64 14.15 -22.58
C PHE A 153 2.58 13.46 -21.70
N SER A 154 1.84 14.21 -20.88
CA SER A 154 0.73 13.69 -20.08
C SER A 154 -0.41 13.13 -20.93
N VAL A 155 -0.80 13.83 -22.00
CA VAL A 155 -1.80 13.34 -22.96
C VAL A 155 -1.29 12.08 -23.66
N PHE A 156 -0.03 12.07 -24.07
CA PHE A 156 0.60 10.90 -24.68
C PHE A 156 0.63 9.69 -23.74
N LEU A 157 1.02 9.87 -22.47
CA LEU A 157 0.99 8.82 -21.45
C LEU A 157 -0.42 8.30 -21.20
N ALA A 158 -1.40 9.19 -21.05
CA ALA A 158 -2.80 8.81 -20.87
C ALA A 158 -3.31 8.01 -22.08
N PHE A 159 -3.01 8.46 -23.30
CA PHE A 159 -3.37 7.75 -24.52
C PHE A 159 -2.72 6.35 -24.59
N LEU A 160 -1.43 6.24 -24.26
CA LEU A 160 -0.74 4.96 -24.21
C LEU A 160 -1.37 4.02 -23.18
N ALA A 161 -1.68 4.50 -21.98
CA ALA A 161 -2.33 3.73 -20.92
C ALA A 161 -3.71 3.21 -21.38
N VAL A 162 -4.55 4.08 -21.94
CA VAL A 162 -5.87 3.74 -22.48
C VAL A 162 -5.73 2.69 -23.59
N ARG A 163 -4.88 2.95 -24.58
CA ARG A 163 -4.66 2.04 -25.71
C ARG A 163 -4.12 0.68 -25.26
N ALA A 164 -3.18 0.66 -24.31
CA ALA A 164 -2.63 -0.56 -23.75
C ALA A 164 -3.70 -1.36 -23.01
N SER A 165 -4.50 -0.69 -22.18
CA SER A 165 -5.59 -1.30 -21.42
C SER A 165 -6.62 -1.95 -22.35
N PHE A 166 -7.20 -1.22 -23.30
CA PHE A 166 -8.23 -1.76 -24.20
C PHE A 166 -7.71 -2.91 -25.06
N ARG A 167 -6.52 -2.78 -25.65
CA ARG A 167 -5.91 -3.86 -26.47
C ARG A 167 -5.71 -5.14 -25.68
N ARG A 168 -5.43 -5.04 -24.38
CA ARG A 168 -5.13 -6.19 -23.52
C ARG A 168 -6.37 -6.75 -22.87
N PHE A 169 -7.30 -5.90 -22.43
CA PHE A 169 -8.60 -6.30 -21.92
C PHE A 169 -9.35 -7.19 -22.92
N ARG A 170 -9.40 -6.80 -24.21
CA ARG A 170 -9.99 -7.62 -25.27
C ARG A 170 -9.31 -8.98 -25.43
N LYS A 171 -7.99 -9.05 -25.30
CA LYS A 171 -7.23 -10.31 -25.37
C LYS A 171 -7.57 -11.26 -24.21
N VAL A 172 -7.70 -10.74 -22.99
CA VAL A 172 -8.05 -11.56 -21.81
C VAL A 172 -9.47 -12.08 -21.92
N MET A 173 -10.43 -11.26 -22.35
CA MET A 173 -11.78 -11.72 -22.61
C MET A 173 -11.78 -12.84 -23.66
N SER A 174 -11.00 -12.70 -24.76
CA SER A 174 -10.96 -13.69 -25.84
C SER A 174 -10.35 -15.04 -25.49
N SER A 175 -9.68 -15.13 -24.35
CA SER A 175 -8.96 -16.31 -23.88
C SER A 175 -9.53 -16.78 -22.55
N ILE A 176 -10.79 -17.20 -22.53
CA ILE A 176 -11.26 -18.14 -21.51
C ILE A 176 -10.79 -19.52 -21.94
N VAL A 177 -9.48 -19.75 -21.78
CA VAL A 177 -8.96 -21.11 -21.78
C VAL A 177 -9.37 -21.66 -20.43
N THR A 178 -10.37 -22.54 -20.43
CA THR A 178 -10.63 -23.46 -19.33
C THR A 178 -9.41 -24.36 -19.20
N VAL A 179 -8.39 -23.87 -18.51
CA VAL A 179 -7.25 -24.70 -18.12
C VAL A 179 -7.82 -25.66 -17.08
N SER A 180 -8.22 -26.84 -17.54
CA SER A 180 -8.42 -28.00 -16.68
C SER A 180 -7.07 -28.31 -16.05
N TYR A 181 -6.82 -27.70 -14.90
CA TYR A 181 -5.67 -28.03 -14.08
C TYR A 181 -6.00 -29.37 -13.44
N GLN A 182 -5.55 -30.46 -14.05
CA GLN A 182 -5.45 -31.71 -13.31
C GLN A 182 -4.40 -31.48 -12.22
N PRO A 183 -4.78 -31.53 -10.92
CA PRO A 183 -3.80 -31.38 -9.87
C PRO A 183 -2.84 -32.56 -9.98
N SER A 184 -1.61 -32.30 -10.42
CA SER A 184 -0.56 -33.31 -10.29
C SER A 184 -0.37 -33.51 -8.79
N VAL A 185 -0.82 -34.65 -8.27
CA VAL A 185 -0.59 -35.06 -6.89
C VAL A 185 0.89 -35.43 -6.79
N ALA A 186 1.75 -34.40 -6.78
CA ALA A 186 3.15 -34.58 -6.44
C ALA A 186 3.19 -35.19 -5.04
N ARG A 187 4.02 -36.22 -4.84
CA ARG A 187 4.19 -36.87 -3.53
C ARG A 187 4.45 -35.78 -2.47
N LEU A 188 3.43 -35.48 -1.67
CA LEU A 188 3.49 -34.49 -0.61
C LEU A 188 4.43 -35.02 0.48
N ARG A 189 5.72 -34.66 0.39
CA ARG A 189 6.64 -34.83 1.52
C ARG A 189 6.35 -33.72 2.52
N VAL A 190 5.61 -34.04 3.56
CA VAL A 190 5.40 -33.18 4.72
C VAL A 190 6.74 -33.01 5.43
N ARG A 191 7.47 -31.93 5.12
CA ARG A 191 8.62 -31.50 5.92
C ARG A 191 8.10 -30.53 6.98
N SER A 192 8.03 -30.98 8.22
CA SER A 192 7.48 -30.26 9.39
C SER A 192 8.37 -29.13 9.94
N LYS A 193 9.04 -28.36 9.08
CA LYS A 193 9.91 -27.24 9.53
C LYS A 193 9.19 -25.90 9.36
N ALA A 194 9.17 -25.06 10.39
CA ALA A 194 8.63 -23.69 10.33
C ALA A 194 9.13 -22.91 9.11
N LEU A 195 10.43 -23.06 8.82
CA LEU A 195 11.08 -22.44 7.67
C LEU A 195 10.46 -22.84 6.33
N ALA A 196 9.96 -24.07 6.19
CA ALA A 196 9.30 -24.52 4.96
C ALA A 196 7.95 -23.81 4.74
N TYR A 197 7.22 -23.50 5.82
CA TYR A 197 6.00 -22.70 5.72
C TYR A 197 6.30 -21.23 5.39
N VAL A 198 7.32 -20.65 6.04
CA VAL A 198 7.78 -19.28 5.73
C VAL A 198 8.23 -19.18 4.27
N GLU A 199 9.04 -20.12 3.81
CA GLU A 199 9.51 -20.17 2.42
C GLU A 199 8.35 -20.31 1.43
N LYS A 200 7.37 -21.16 1.75
CA LYS A 200 6.15 -21.31 0.97
C LYS A 200 5.40 -19.97 0.88
N ASP A 201 5.16 -19.31 2.00
CA ASP A 201 4.42 -18.04 2.06
C ASP A 201 5.12 -16.94 1.26
N LEU A 202 6.43 -16.80 1.42
CA LEU A 202 7.23 -15.86 0.64
C LEU A 202 7.17 -16.19 -0.85
N ARG A 203 7.35 -17.46 -1.24
CA ARG A 203 7.27 -17.88 -2.65
C ARG A 203 5.89 -17.58 -3.25
N LEU A 204 4.82 -17.77 -2.50
CA LEU A 204 3.46 -17.46 -2.95
C LEU A 204 3.26 -15.95 -3.08
N LEU A 205 3.73 -15.16 -2.12
CA LEU A 205 3.67 -13.69 -2.18
C LEU A 205 4.46 -13.15 -3.39
N PHE A 206 5.67 -13.66 -3.63
CA PHE A 206 6.48 -13.34 -4.81
C PHE A 206 5.87 -13.80 -6.12
N ARG A 207 4.92 -14.74 -6.12
CA ARG A 207 4.16 -15.15 -7.32
C ARG A 207 2.98 -14.22 -7.60
N GLU A 208 2.60 -13.37 -6.66
CA GLU A 208 1.46 -12.44 -6.78
C GLU A 208 1.91 -10.98 -6.67
N PRO A 209 2.36 -10.37 -7.79
CA PRO A 209 2.94 -9.02 -7.83
C PRO A 209 2.08 -7.95 -7.18
N ARG A 210 0.75 -8.04 -7.34
CA ARG A 210 -0.20 -7.07 -6.76
C ARG A 210 -0.15 -7.10 -5.23
N ARG A 211 -0.17 -8.30 -4.63
CA ARG A 211 -0.11 -8.45 -3.17
C ARG A 211 1.26 -8.07 -2.62
N LEU A 212 2.33 -8.45 -3.33
CA LEU A 212 3.69 -8.00 -2.98
C LEU A 212 3.80 -6.47 -3.04
N ALA A 213 3.27 -5.83 -4.08
CA ALA A 213 3.27 -4.37 -4.20
C ALA A 213 2.49 -3.73 -3.03
N SER A 214 1.33 -4.28 -2.65
CA SER A 214 0.59 -3.80 -1.47
C SER A 214 1.40 -3.87 -0.17
N VAL A 215 2.18 -4.94 0.05
CA VAL A 215 3.09 -5.02 1.21
C VAL A 215 4.16 -3.94 1.13
N LEU A 216 4.74 -3.71 -0.06
CA LEU A 216 5.75 -2.67 -0.26
C LEU A 216 5.18 -1.25 -0.14
N TYR A 217 3.91 -1.02 -0.49
CA TYR A 217 3.24 0.28 -0.30
C TYR A 217 3.19 0.67 1.18
N MET A 218 2.90 -0.31 2.05
CA MET A 218 2.87 -0.09 3.49
C MET A 218 4.25 0.31 4.03
N LEU A 219 5.34 -0.13 3.39
CA LEU A 219 6.69 0.31 3.76
C LEU A 219 7.02 1.70 3.19
N ILE A 220 6.67 1.99 1.93
CA ILE A 220 7.07 3.22 1.25
C ILE A 220 6.28 4.44 1.75
N LEU A 221 4.97 4.30 1.98
CA LEU A 221 4.09 5.41 2.35
C LEU A 221 4.57 6.17 3.59
N PRO A 222 4.86 5.52 4.73
CA PRO A 222 5.33 6.23 5.93
C PRO A 222 6.70 6.86 5.73
N LEU A 223 7.56 6.29 4.87
CA LEU A 223 8.86 6.86 4.54
C LEU A 223 8.76 8.18 3.75
N MET A 224 7.66 8.44 3.03
CA MET A 224 7.51 9.71 2.30
C MET A 224 7.28 10.92 3.21
N PHE A 225 6.93 10.71 4.48
CA PHE A 225 6.82 11.79 5.47
C PHE A 225 8.19 12.18 6.07
N LEU A 226 9.29 11.56 5.62
CA LEU A 226 10.63 11.73 6.20
C LEU A 226 11.39 12.98 5.75
N PHE A 227 10.87 13.73 4.78
CA PHE A 227 11.57 14.86 4.18
C PHE A 227 11.19 16.20 4.81
N ASN A 228 11.37 16.37 6.13
CA ASN A 228 11.58 17.68 6.81
C ASN A 228 11.65 17.50 8.35
N PRO A 229 12.77 17.09 8.94
CA PRO A 229 12.90 17.17 10.38
C PRO A 229 12.97 18.64 10.80
N SER A 230 11.99 19.09 11.60
CA SER A 230 12.08 20.40 12.25
C SER A 230 13.21 20.36 13.28
N LYS A 231 14.11 21.35 13.20
CA LYS A 231 15.22 21.49 14.13
C LYS A 231 14.68 21.59 15.57
N GLY A 232 15.18 20.74 16.47
CA GLY A 232 14.82 20.73 17.89
C GLY A 232 13.80 19.67 18.33
N MET A 233 13.15 18.94 17.41
CA MET A 233 12.24 17.83 17.74
C MET A 233 12.72 16.47 17.23
N GLU A 234 14.03 16.32 17.01
CA GLU A 234 14.63 15.16 16.35
C GLU A 234 14.29 13.83 17.04
N PHE A 235 14.36 13.77 18.36
CA PHE A 235 13.99 12.57 19.12
C PHE A 235 12.50 12.21 18.98
N PHE A 236 11.62 13.20 19.15
CA PHE A 236 10.18 13.01 19.05
C PHE A 236 9.76 12.56 17.64
N ILE A 237 10.31 13.20 16.61
CA ILE A 237 10.07 12.87 15.21
C ILE A 237 10.59 11.46 14.90
N THR A 238 11.78 11.11 15.40
CA THR A 238 12.35 9.76 15.24
C THR A 238 11.44 8.69 15.85
N VAL A 239 10.90 8.94 17.05
CA VAL A 239 9.95 8.02 17.71
C VAL A 239 8.68 7.87 16.89
N PHE A 240 8.09 8.99 16.46
CA PHE A 240 6.88 9.00 15.64
C PHE A 240 7.06 8.16 14.36
N ILE A 241 8.15 8.41 13.64
CA ILE A 241 8.48 7.72 12.39
C ILE A 241 8.71 6.23 12.62
N SER A 242 9.52 5.88 13.61
CA SER A 242 9.87 4.47 13.86
C SER A 242 8.62 3.66 14.22
N CYS A 243 7.72 4.26 15.01
CA CYS A 243 6.44 3.64 15.37
C CYS A 243 5.49 3.54 14.16
N ILE A 244 5.37 4.60 13.35
CA ILE A 244 4.44 4.58 12.21
C ILE A 244 4.92 3.60 11.13
N VAL A 245 6.20 3.61 10.78
CA VAL A 245 6.78 2.62 9.83
C VAL A 245 6.62 1.21 10.40
N GLY A 246 6.92 1.01 11.69
CA GLY A 246 6.83 -0.30 12.31
C GLY A 246 5.41 -0.89 12.30
N VAL A 247 4.39 -0.07 12.60
CA VAL A 247 2.98 -0.51 12.56
C VAL A 247 2.49 -0.75 11.14
N PHE A 248 2.91 0.06 10.17
CA PHE A 248 2.55 -0.17 8.78
C PHE A 248 3.21 -1.44 8.23
N ALA A 249 4.49 -1.68 8.53
CA ALA A 249 5.20 -2.91 8.18
C ALA A 249 4.49 -4.16 8.75
N SER A 250 4.03 -4.09 10.00
CA SER A 250 3.36 -5.21 10.66
C SER A 250 1.96 -5.51 10.12
N SER A 251 1.25 -4.50 9.62
CA SER A 251 -0.09 -4.68 9.01
C SER A 251 -0.08 -5.61 7.79
N ALA A 252 1.08 -5.80 7.16
CA ALA A 252 1.29 -6.73 6.06
C ALA A 252 0.99 -8.20 6.41
N VAL A 253 0.93 -8.55 7.72
CA VAL A 253 0.54 -9.88 8.22
C VAL A 253 -0.70 -10.40 7.54
N THR A 254 -1.72 -9.55 7.42
CA THR A 254 -3.01 -9.91 6.84
C THR A 254 -2.86 -10.46 5.43
N THR A 255 -1.98 -9.87 4.64
CA THR A 255 -1.74 -10.29 3.25
C THR A 255 -1.17 -11.69 3.20
N VAL A 256 -0.28 -12.06 4.14
CA VAL A 256 0.34 -13.40 4.22
C VAL A 256 -0.68 -14.50 4.56
N PHE A 257 -1.77 -14.17 5.26
CA PHE A 257 -2.89 -15.09 5.48
C PHE A 257 -3.71 -15.30 4.20
N TYR A 258 -3.97 -14.26 3.43
CA TYR A 258 -4.81 -14.34 2.23
C TYR A 258 -4.08 -14.83 0.96
N VAL A 259 -2.74 -14.78 0.96
CA VAL A 259 -1.87 -15.29 -0.11
C VAL A 259 -2.09 -16.79 -0.38
N GLU A 260 -2.54 -17.54 0.62
CA GLU A 260 -2.75 -18.99 0.50
C GLU A 260 -3.98 -19.37 -0.34
N GLY A 261 -4.96 -18.45 -0.49
CA GLY A 261 -6.12 -18.61 -1.38
C GLY A 261 -6.95 -19.90 -1.20
N GLU A 262 -7.89 -20.14 -2.12
CA GLU A 262 -8.70 -21.38 -2.17
C GLU A 262 -7.90 -22.63 -2.56
N GLY A 263 -6.60 -22.50 -2.85
CA GLY A 263 -5.75 -23.55 -3.41
C GLY A 263 -5.05 -24.44 -2.39
N ALA A 264 -5.23 -24.20 -1.09
CA ALA A 264 -4.53 -24.93 -0.04
C ALA A 264 -5.43 -25.75 0.93
N PRO A 265 -6.60 -26.32 0.54
CA PRO A 265 -7.44 -27.08 1.47
C PRO A 265 -6.70 -28.30 2.06
N LEU A 266 -5.74 -28.85 1.32
CA LEU A 266 -4.91 -30.01 1.71
C LEU A 266 -3.75 -29.69 2.66
N LEU A 267 -3.33 -28.43 2.78
CA LEU A 267 -2.25 -28.04 3.72
C LEU A 267 -2.73 -27.99 5.18
N TYR A 268 -4.04 -27.91 5.39
CA TYR A 268 -4.65 -27.73 6.71
C TYR A 268 -5.45 -28.94 7.20
N THR A 269 -5.36 -30.08 6.51
CA THR A 269 -5.66 -31.38 7.12
C THR A 269 -4.56 -31.81 8.09
N LEU A 270 -3.47 -31.02 8.21
CA LEU A 270 -2.42 -31.18 9.20
C LEU A 270 -2.85 -30.52 10.52
N PRO A 271 -2.59 -31.15 11.69
CA PRO A 271 -2.95 -30.59 12.99
C PRO A 271 -2.04 -29.38 13.31
N LEU A 272 -2.43 -28.20 12.83
CA LEU A 272 -1.76 -26.93 13.08
C LEU A 272 -2.59 -26.12 14.08
N THR A 273 -1.96 -25.70 15.18
CA THR A 273 -2.63 -24.80 16.13
C THR A 273 -2.66 -23.37 15.61
N ARG A 274 -3.71 -22.60 15.95
CA ARG A 274 -3.84 -21.17 15.60
C ARG A 274 -2.61 -20.35 16.04
N ARG A 275 -2.00 -20.72 17.18
CA ARG A 275 -0.77 -20.10 17.70
C ARG A 275 0.45 -20.34 16.83
N TRP A 276 0.64 -21.60 16.41
CA TRP A 276 1.74 -21.96 15.53
C TRP A 276 1.63 -21.24 14.18
N LEU A 277 0.42 -21.20 13.63
CA LEU A 277 0.16 -20.49 12.39
C LEU A 277 0.45 -19.00 12.53
N ALA A 278 0.02 -18.36 13.62
CA ALA A 278 0.34 -16.96 13.87
C ALA A 278 1.86 -16.70 13.95
N PHE A 279 2.61 -17.56 14.63
CA PHE A 279 4.06 -17.46 14.72
C PHE A 279 4.74 -17.54 13.35
N VAL A 280 4.34 -18.51 12.51
CA VAL A 280 4.88 -18.69 11.16
C VAL A 280 4.62 -17.47 10.28
N LYS A 281 3.43 -16.85 10.40
CA LYS A 281 3.06 -15.66 9.62
C LYS A 281 3.87 -14.44 10.02
N VAL A 282 4.20 -14.27 11.30
CA VAL A 282 5.13 -13.24 11.75
C VAL A 282 6.54 -13.49 11.20
N ALA A 283 7.01 -14.73 11.23
CA ALA A 283 8.34 -15.07 10.71
C ALA A 283 8.48 -14.73 9.20
N ALA A 284 7.39 -14.82 8.43
CA ALA A 284 7.38 -14.41 7.03
C ALA A 284 7.52 -12.89 6.80
N ILE A 285 7.33 -12.07 7.83
CA ILE A 285 7.39 -10.59 7.73
C ILE A 285 8.71 -10.01 8.16
N VAL A 286 9.51 -10.77 8.93
CA VAL A 286 10.84 -10.34 9.38
C VAL A 286 11.67 -9.69 8.25
N PRO A 287 11.72 -10.22 7.01
CA PRO A 287 12.45 -9.56 5.93
C PRO A 287 11.92 -8.16 5.58
N PHE A 288 10.60 -7.96 5.61
CA PHE A 288 9.96 -6.68 5.31
C PHE A 288 10.15 -5.67 6.45
N SER A 289 10.05 -6.12 7.72
CA SER A 289 10.41 -5.31 8.89
C SER A 289 11.87 -4.87 8.84
N LEU A 290 12.81 -5.77 8.52
CA LEU A 290 14.23 -5.41 8.39
C LEU A 290 14.47 -4.36 7.31
N ILE A 291 13.80 -4.46 6.15
CA ILE A 291 13.89 -3.44 5.10
C ILE A 291 13.34 -2.09 5.60
N GLY A 292 12.21 -2.11 6.33
CA GLY A 292 11.62 -0.92 6.96
C GLY A 292 12.57 -0.26 7.96
N GLY A 293 13.11 -1.04 8.90
CA GLY A 293 14.04 -0.56 9.92
C GLY A 293 15.35 -0.02 9.34
N LEU A 294 15.91 -0.66 8.31
CA LEU A 294 17.09 -0.15 7.60
C LEU A 294 16.79 1.16 6.86
N ALA A 295 15.59 1.31 6.28
CA ALA A 295 15.19 2.56 5.65
C ALA A 295 15.06 3.69 6.68
N VAL A 296 14.43 3.42 7.83
CA VAL A 296 14.33 4.38 8.94
C VAL A 296 15.72 4.76 9.44
N TYR A 297 16.58 3.78 9.70
CA TYR A 297 17.99 4.00 10.07
C TYR A 297 18.70 4.96 9.11
N ALA A 298 18.66 4.65 7.82
CA ALA A 298 19.32 5.44 6.79
C ALA A 298 18.79 6.88 6.76
N THR A 299 17.48 7.05 6.89
CA THR A 299 16.85 8.38 6.85
C THR A 299 17.19 9.24 8.07
N VAL A 300 17.19 8.66 9.27
CA VAL A 300 17.57 9.36 10.51
C VAL A 300 19.06 9.71 10.48
N TYR A 301 19.91 8.78 10.04
CA TYR A 301 21.35 8.99 9.95
C TYR A 301 21.71 10.10 8.95
N VAL A 302 21.12 10.08 7.75
CA VAL A 302 21.37 11.11 6.72
C VAL A 302 20.86 12.48 7.16
N SER A 303 19.77 12.53 7.93
CA SER A 303 19.16 13.80 8.33
C SER A 303 19.84 14.47 9.52
N GLY A 304 20.19 13.69 10.55
CA GLY A 304 20.73 14.22 11.82
C GLY A 304 22.23 13.96 12.02
N SER A 305 22.86 13.09 11.23
CA SER A 305 24.24 12.60 11.43
C SER A 305 24.51 11.96 12.81
N ASP A 306 23.48 11.69 13.62
CA ASP A 306 23.60 11.01 14.91
C ASP A 306 23.43 9.49 14.73
N PHE A 307 24.54 8.77 14.93
CA PHE A 307 24.57 7.31 14.85
C PHE A 307 23.74 6.63 15.94
N CYS A 308 23.75 7.16 17.16
CA CYS A 308 23.04 6.58 18.31
C CYS A 308 21.53 6.70 18.10
N LEU A 309 21.06 7.86 17.64
CA LEU A 309 19.65 8.08 17.34
C LEU A 309 19.18 7.21 16.16
N ALA A 310 20.01 7.05 15.13
CA ALA A 310 19.70 6.16 14.00
C ALA A 310 19.60 4.69 14.42
N LEU A 311 20.54 4.19 15.23
CA LEU A 311 20.50 2.82 15.75
C LEU A 311 19.28 2.61 16.65
N TYR A 312 18.95 3.59 17.49
CA TYR A 312 17.73 3.59 18.29
C TYR A 312 16.48 3.49 17.41
N ALA A 313 16.39 4.27 16.34
CA ALA A 313 15.26 4.25 15.42
C ALA A 313 15.05 2.86 14.79
N LEU A 314 16.15 2.20 14.40
CA LEU A 314 16.12 0.83 13.90
C LEU A 314 15.59 -0.16 14.94
N VAL A 315 16.09 -0.09 16.17
CA VAL A 315 15.67 -1.00 17.25
C VAL A 315 14.21 -0.76 17.62
N LEU A 316 13.78 0.50 17.71
CA LEU A 316 12.41 0.88 18.01
C LEU A 316 11.45 0.41 16.91
N GLU A 317 11.78 0.63 15.62
CA GLU A 317 10.98 0.14 14.49
C GLU A 317 10.84 -1.39 14.55
N LEU A 318 11.94 -2.13 14.71
CA LEU A 318 11.92 -3.59 14.74
C LEU A 318 11.12 -4.13 15.92
N ALA A 319 11.27 -3.50 17.10
CA ALA A 319 10.50 -3.87 18.28
C ALA A 319 9.01 -3.64 18.06
N VAL A 320 8.63 -2.46 17.54
CA VAL A 320 7.23 -2.14 17.23
C VAL A 320 6.69 -3.08 16.16
N SER A 321 7.41 -3.29 15.06
CA SER A 321 6.92 -4.07 13.92
C SER A 321 6.75 -5.55 14.25
N LEU A 322 7.71 -6.19 14.92
CA LEU A 322 7.61 -7.61 15.25
C LEU A 322 6.56 -7.90 16.32
N VAL A 323 6.49 -7.07 17.38
CA VAL A 323 5.52 -7.28 18.47
C VAL A 323 4.10 -6.96 17.99
N SER A 324 3.91 -5.89 17.22
CA SER A 324 2.61 -5.57 16.63
C SER A 324 2.21 -6.58 15.54
N ALA A 325 3.15 -7.11 14.76
CA ALA A 325 2.86 -8.19 13.80
C ALA A 325 2.33 -9.42 14.51
N PHE A 326 2.89 -9.78 15.67
CA PHE A 326 2.38 -10.89 16.45
C PHE A 326 1.00 -10.62 17.03
N ALA A 327 0.73 -9.41 17.54
CA ALA A 327 -0.60 -9.00 17.98
C ALA A 327 -1.63 -9.11 16.83
N PHE A 328 -1.31 -8.51 15.68
CA PHE A 328 -2.12 -8.54 14.48
C PHE A 328 -2.36 -9.95 13.95
N SER A 329 -1.34 -10.80 13.97
CA SER A 329 -1.44 -12.18 13.53
C SER A 329 -2.34 -13.00 14.44
N LEU A 330 -2.30 -12.78 15.76
CA LEU A 330 -3.18 -13.46 16.70
C LEU A 330 -4.62 -12.96 16.60
N LEU A 331 -4.84 -11.66 16.41
CA LEU A 331 -6.17 -11.10 16.14
C LEU A 331 -6.80 -11.74 14.90
N VAL A 332 -6.07 -11.81 13.79
CA VAL A 332 -6.53 -12.49 12.58
C VAL A 332 -6.78 -13.97 12.86
N ALA A 333 -5.83 -14.66 13.50
CA ALA A 333 -5.97 -16.09 13.80
C ALA A 333 -7.15 -16.43 14.71
N MET A 334 -7.59 -15.52 15.59
CA MET A 334 -8.80 -15.70 16.42
C MET A 334 -10.09 -15.61 15.61
N MET A 335 -10.12 -14.77 14.59
CA MET A 335 -11.32 -14.52 13.80
C MET A 335 -11.50 -15.53 12.66
N LEU A 336 -10.45 -16.29 12.32
CA LEU A 336 -10.53 -17.31 11.27
C LEU A 336 -11.60 -18.37 11.60
N PRO A 337 -12.40 -18.79 10.59
CA PRO A 337 -13.31 -19.91 10.70
C PRO A 337 -12.59 -21.17 11.23
N ASP A 338 -13.31 -22.03 11.95
CA ASP A 338 -12.74 -23.29 12.45
C ASP A 338 -12.36 -24.24 11.30
N ALA A 339 -13.11 -24.21 10.20
CA ALA A 339 -12.81 -24.96 8.98
C ALA A 339 -11.86 -24.17 8.05
N PRO A 340 -10.64 -24.67 7.78
CA PRO A 340 -9.67 -23.99 6.90
C PRO A 340 -10.14 -23.82 5.45
N SER A 341 -11.05 -24.68 4.98
CA SER A 341 -11.65 -24.57 3.64
C SER A 341 -12.51 -23.31 3.46
N GLN A 342 -12.88 -22.63 4.55
CA GLN A 342 -13.71 -21.43 4.53
C GLN A 342 -12.90 -20.13 4.61
N TRP A 343 -11.56 -20.22 4.68
CA TRP A 343 -10.71 -19.04 4.83
C TRP A 343 -10.62 -18.28 3.50
N SER A 344 -11.11 -17.04 3.50
CA SER A 344 -11.05 -16.15 2.35
C SER A 344 -10.98 -14.69 2.79
N GLU A 345 -10.69 -13.78 1.86
CA GLU A 345 -10.78 -12.33 2.12
C GLU A 345 -12.21 -11.89 2.52
N ALA A 346 -13.22 -12.73 2.27
CA ALA A 346 -14.61 -12.50 2.63
C ALA A 346 -15.02 -13.18 3.95
N SER A 347 -14.22 -14.12 4.48
CA SER A 347 -14.57 -14.85 5.71
C SER A 347 -14.37 -14.03 6.98
N LEU A 348 -13.67 -12.90 6.89
CA LEU A 348 -13.35 -12.03 7.99
C LEU A 348 -14.01 -10.66 7.81
N SER A 349 -14.64 -10.14 8.88
CA SER A 349 -15.19 -8.79 8.84
C SER A 349 -14.07 -7.77 8.71
N LYS A 350 -13.95 -7.17 7.52
CA LYS A 350 -12.96 -6.13 7.22
C LYS A 350 -13.04 -4.98 8.23
N LEU A 351 -14.26 -4.59 8.62
CA LEU A 351 -14.49 -3.53 9.59
C LEU A 351 -13.86 -3.84 10.94
N THR A 352 -14.05 -5.05 11.48
CA THR A 352 -13.48 -5.43 12.77
C THR A 352 -11.96 -5.48 12.78
N ILE A 353 -11.34 -5.96 11.69
CA ILE A 353 -9.87 -5.97 11.56
C ILE A 353 -9.36 -4.54 11.46
N SER A 354 -9.95 -3.72 10.59
CA SER A 354 -9.56 -2.33 10.40
C SER A 354 -9.68 -1.51 11.69
N VAL A 355 -10.80 -1.61 12.41
CA VAL A 355 -11.00 -0.91 13.70
C VAL A 355 -9.97 -1.37 14.73
N SER A 356 -9.73 -2.68 14.84
CA SER A 356 -8.76 -3.23 15.79
C SER A 356 -7.34 -2.73 15.49
N TYR A 357 -6.97 -2.64 14.21
CA TYR A 357 -5.66 -2.17 13.78
C TYR A 357 -5.50 -0.68 14.04
N ILE A 358 -6.52 0.13 13.70
CA ILE A 358 -6.52 1.57 13.96
C ILE A 358 -6.40 1.83 15.47
N LEU A 359 -7.20 1.17 16.30
CA LEU A 359 -7.14 1.34 17.76
C LEU A 359 -5.76 1.00 18.31
N LEU A 360 -5.19 -0.16 17.92
CA LEU A 360 -3.85 -0.54 18.38
C LEU A 360 -2.78 0.46 17.92
N THR A 361 -2.89 0.95 16.68
CA THR A 361 -1.98 1.97 16.12
C THR A 361 -2.03 3.26 16.94
N VAL A 362 -3.24 3.74 17.26
CA VAL A 362 -3.45 4.94 18.07
C VAL A 362 -2.85 4.75 19.46
N PHE A 363 -3.08 3.61 20.12
CA PHE A 363 -2.48 3.34 21.44
C PHE A 363 -0.95 3.31 21.42
N ILE A 364 -0.35 2.65 20.41
CA ILE A 364 1.13 2.62 20.24
C ILE A 364 1.68 4.04 20.08
N LEU A 365 1.08 4.84 19.18
CA LEU A 365 1.54 6.19 18.91
C LEU A 365 1.36 7.10 20.12
N VAL A 366 0.18 7.10 20.77
CA VAL A 366 -0.07 7.97 21.92
C VAL A 366 0.89 7.68 23.07
N LEU A 367 1.09 6.40 23.42
CA LEU A 367 1.96 6.03 24.54
C LEU A 367 3.44 6.26 24.23
N SER A 368 3.90 5.96 23.02
CA SER A 368 5.29 6.20 22.62
C SER A 368 5.61 7.69 22.57
N LEU A 369 4.71 8.52 22.03
CA LEU A 369 4.88 9.97 21.98
C LEU A 369 4.79 10.63 23.36
N LEU A 370 3.88 10.18 24.23
CA LEU A 370 3.82 10.63 25.63
C LEU A 370 5.12 10.27 26.37
N ALA A 371 5.60 9.04 26.23
CA ALA A 371 6.85 8.61 26.83
C ALA A 371 8.04 9.43 26.30
N ALA A 372 8.07 9.74 25.01
CA ALA A 372 9.11 10.55 24.39
C ALA A 372 9.05 12.04 24.81
N ALA A 373 7.85 12.56 25.07
CA ALA A 373 7.67 13.93 25.56
C ALA A 373 8.05 14.06 27.05
N MET A 374 7.77 13.02 27.86
CA MET A 374 8.07 13.01 29.29
C MET A 374 9.51 12.59 29.58
N THR A 375 10.14 11.79 28.71
CA THR A 375 11.46 11.22 28.92
C THR A 375 12.24 11.11 27.61
N SER A 376 13.55 11.36 27.66
CA SER A 376 14.46 11.08 26.54
C SER A 376 15.11 9.69 26.64
N ASN A 377 14.54 8.79 27.46
CA ASN A 377 15.12 7.47 27.71
C ASN A 377 14.63 6.47 26.65
N PHE A 378 15.56 5.99 25.83
CA PHE A 378 15.31 5.05 24.74
C PHE A 378 14.56 3.79 25.18
N VAL A 379 14.93 3.21 26.33
CA VAL A 379 14.35 1.95 26.80
C VAL A 379 12.90 2.14 27.23
N LEU A 380 12.60 3.22 27.96
CA LEU A 380 11.23 3.52 28.39
C LEU A 380 10.30 3.74 27.21
N VAL A 381 10.77 4.43 26.16
CA VAL A 381 9.97 4.65 24.95
C VAL A 381 9.72 3.35 24.19
N ILE A 382 10.72 2.46 24.06
CA ILE A 382 10.53 1.13 23.44
C ILE A 382 9.50 0.30 24.22
N LEU A 383 9.58 0.30 25.56
CA LEU A 383 8.60 -0.39 26.40
C LEU A 383 7.20 0.20 26.25
N ALA A 384 7.07 1.53 26.24
CA ALA A 384 5.79 2.21 26.05
C ALA A 384 5.18 1.92 24.66
N ALA A 385 6.01 1.89 23.61
CA ALA A 385 5.57 1.61 22.25
C ALA A 385 5.11 0.15 22.05
N THR A 386 5.78 -0.80 22.72
CA THR A 386 5.48 -2.24 22.57
C THR A 386 4.40 -2.74 23.54
N ALA A 387 4.17 -2.05 24.67
CA ALA A 387 3.23 -2.46 25.70
C ALA A 387 1.79 -2.74 25.20
N PRO A 388 1.18 -1.90 24.34
CA PRO A 388 -0.18 -2.18 23.82
C PRO A 388 -0.24 -3.48 23.01
N SER A 389 0.79 -3.74 22.21
CA SER A 389 0.88 -4.94 21.39
C SER A 389 1.10 -6.17 22.27
N LEU A 390 1.97 -6.09 23.28
CA LEU A 390 2.19 -7.17 24.25
C LEU A 390 0.90 -7.50 25.02
N LEU A 391 0.18 -6.49 25.50
CA LEU A 391 -1.10 -6.69 26.18
C LEU A 391 -2.10 -7.42 25.27
N THR A 392 -2.19 -7.00 24.00
CA THR A 392 -3.05 -7.63 23.00
C THR A 392 -2.65 -9.08 22.74
N VAL A 393 -1.34 -9.36 22.66
CA VAL A 393 -0.79 -10.72 22.52
C VAL A 393 -1.21 -11.59 23.71
N LEU A 394 -1.02 -11.12 24.94
CA LEU A 394 -1.37 -11.86 26.15
C LEU A 394 -2.86 -12.20 26.18
N ILE A 395 -3.73 -11.20 25.98
CA ILE A 395 -5.19 -11.39 25.95
C ILE A 395 -5.59 -12.40 24.87
N SER A 396 -5.00 -12.29 23.68
CA SER A 396 -5.30 -13.16 22.54
C SER A 396 -4.85 -14.60 22.78
N LEU A 397 -3.66 -14.80 23.35
CA LEU A 397 -3.14 -16.13 23.69
C LEU A 397 -4.03 -16.83 24.73
N PHE A 398 -4.52 -16.11 25.74
CA PHE A 398 -5.45 -16.66 26.74
C PHE A 398 -6.77 -17.11 26.10
N LYS A 399 -7.32 -16.32 25.17
CA LYS A 399 -8.57 -16.66 24.47
C LYS A 399 -8.42 -17.86 23.54
N ILE A 400 -7.33 -17.95 22.78
CA ILE A 400 -7.08 -19.06 21.84
C ILE A 400 -6.96 -20.41 22.58
N ASN A 401 -6.47 -20.44 23.82
CA ASN A 401 -6.32 -21.69 24.60
C ASN A 401 -7.66 -22.36 24.95
N LYS A 402 -8.79 -21.64 24.90
CA LYS A 402 -10.11 -22.17 25.23
C LYS A 402 -10.83 -22.83 24.06
N LYS A 403 -10.31 -22.67 22.83
CA LYS A 403 -10.86 -23.27 21.60
C LYS A 403 -9.77 -24.09 20.92
N SER A 404 -9.52 -25.31 21.39
CA SER A 404 -8.84 -26.31 20.54
C SER A 404 -9.88 -26.95 19.62
N VAL A 405 -9.56 -26.99 18.34
CA VAL A 405 -10.29 -27.75 17.30
C VAL A 405 -10.28 -29.24 17.65
#